data_AF-A0A0F9D547-F1
#
_entry.id   AF-A0A0F9D547-F1
#
_cell.length_a   1.000
_cell.length_b   1.000
_cell.length_c   1.000
_cell.angle_alpha   90.00
_cell.angle_beta   90.00
_cell.angle_gamma   90.00
#
_symmetry.space_group_name_H-M   'P 1'
#
loop_
_entity.id
_entity.type
_entity.pdbx_description
1 polymer ?
#
loop_
_entity_poly.entity_id
_entity_poly.type
_entity_poly.pdbx_seq_one_letter_code
_entity_poly.pdbx_strand_id
1 'polypeptide(L)' 'MVLNNLILITCRTINQGVALEGGKVSRENVRACALCAFDKEDFKKLDCLVGTPVKVKTDHGE' A
#
# COMPACT_ATOMS: atom_id res chain seq x y z
N MET A 1 6.66 -9.21 -12.12
CA MET A 1 7.26 -8.09 -12.88
C MET A 1 7.77 -7.03 -11.90
N VAL A 2 8.67 -6.14 -12.32
CA VAL A 2 9.19 -5.04 -11.48
C VAL A 2 9.00 -3.72 -12.21
N LEU A 3 8.45 -2.72 -11.52
CA LEU A 3 8.39 -1.34 -11.96
C LEU A 3 9.43 -0.52 -11.22
N ASN A 4 10.18 0.30 -11.96
CA ASN A 4 11.22 1.19 -11.43
C ASN A 4 10.83 2.65 -11.65
N ASN A 5 11.51 3.58 -10.95
CA ASN A 5 11.32 5.03 -11.08
C ASN A 5 9.89 5.51 -10.77
N LEU A 6 9.27 4.93 -9.73
CA LEU A 6 7.97 5.36 -9.21
C LEU A 6 8.17 6.38 -8.06
N ILE A 7 7.16 7.23 -7.84
CA ILE A 7 7.13 8.15 -6.72
C ILE A 7 6.30 7.53 -5.59
N LEU A 8 6.92 7.33 -4.41
CA LEU A 8 6.22 6.88 -3.21
C LEU A 8 5.57 8.07 -2.50
N ILE A 9 4.25 8.05 -2.38
CA ILE A 9 3.47 9.09 -1.67
C ILE A 9 2.79 8.45 -0.46
N THR A 10 2.94 9.07 0.71
CA THR A 10 2.22 8.68 1.94
C THR A 10 1.17 9.71 2.30
N CYS A 11 -0.03 9.28 2.69
CA CYS A 11 -1.11 10.17 3.08
C CYS A 11 -1.93 9.60 4.24
N ARG A 12 -2.94 10.36 4.69
CA ARG A 12 -3.93 9.89 5.67
C ARG A 12 -5.19 9.51 4.92
N THR A 13 -5.86 8.48 5.41
CA THR A 13 -7.19 8.09 4.92
C THR A 13 -8.16 8.02 6.09
N ILE A 14 -9.45 8.22 5.82
CA ILE A 14 -10.48 8.12 6.85
C ILE A 14 -10.48 6.73 7.50
N ASN A 15 -10.31 5.67 6.70
CA ASN A 15 -10.28 4.29 7.17
C ASN A 15 -9.06 4.02 8.06
N GLN A 16 -7.91 4.61 7.73
CA GLN A 16 -6.71 4.53 8.57
C GLN A 16 -6.94 5.20 9.93
N GLY A 17 -7.59 6.38 9.95
CA GLY A 17 -7.96 7.07 11.19
C GLY A 17 -8.92 6.24 12.05
N VAL A 18 -10.01 5.74 11.47
CA VAL A 18 -10.99 4.90 12.17
C VAL A 18 -10.34 3.64 12.74
N ALA A 19 -9.51 2.95 11.96
CA ALA A 19 -8.85 1.73 12.41
C ALA A 19 -7.81 1.98 13.51
N LEU A 20 -7.15 3.15 13.47
CA LEU A 20 -6.19 3.56 14.49
C LEU A 20 -6.86 3.76 15.86
N GLU A 21 -8.03 4.39 15.89
CA GLU A 21 -8.83 4.56 17.12
C GLU A 21 -9.31 3.21 17.68
N GLY A 22 -9.56 2.23 16.82
CA GLY A 22 -9.87 0.85 17.22
C GLY A 22 -8.68 0.07 17.80
N GLY A 23 -7.44 0.52 17.54
CA GLY A 23 -6.22 0.00 18.13
C GLY A 23 -5.13 -0.33 17.10
N LYS A 24 -3.88 0.04 17.41
CA LYS A 24 -2.71 -0.09 16.50
C LYS A 24 -2.34 -1.52 16.12
N VAL A 25 -2.49 -2.46 17.05
CA VAL A 25 -2.13 -3.88 16.85
C VAL A 25 -3.30 -4.71 16.30
N SER A 26 -4.43 -4.06 16.01
CA SER A 26 -5.62 -4.72 15.46
C SER A 26 -5.38 -5.16 14.01
N ARG A 27 -6.10 -6.21 13.58
CA ARG A 27 -6.06 -6.66 12.18
C ARG A 27 -6.63 -5.60 11.25
N GLU A 28 -7.60 -4.85 11.74
CA GLU A 28 -8.28 -3.75 11.07
C GLU A 28 -7.26 -2.64 10.74
N ASN A 29 -6.41 -2.26 11.69
CA ASN A 29 -5.36 -1.27 11.48
C ASN A 29 -4.30 -1.76 10.47
N VAL A 30 -3.89 -3.03 10.55
CA VAL A 30 -2.99 -3.62 9.55
C VAL A 30 -3.63 -3.56 8.16
N ARG A 31 -4.89 -3.96 8.01
CA ARG A 31 -5.59 -3.92 6.72
C ARG A 31 -5.77 -2.51 6.17
N ALA A 32 -5.98 -1.52 7.03
CA ALA A 32 -6.16 -0.13 6.60
C ALA A 32 -4.84 0.58 6.24
N CYS A 33 -3.71 0.16 6.84
CA CYS A 33 -2.42 0.81 6.65
C CYS A 33 -1.45 0.05 5.73
N ALA A 34 -1.49 -1.29 5.73
CA ALA A 34 -0.57 -2.14 4.96
C ALA A 34 -1.09 -2.40 3.54
N LEU A 35 -1.36 -1.32 2.81
CA LEU A 35 -1.80 -1.35 1.42
C LEU A 35 -1.05 -0.29 0.60
N CYS A 36 -0.87 -0.58 -0.69
CA CYS A 36 -0.37 0.39 -1.67
C CYS A 36 -1.43 0.59 -2.74
N ALA A 37 -1.83 1.84 -2.96
CA ALA A 37 -2.72 2.20 -4.04
C ALA A 37 -1.90 2.51 -5.30
N PHE A 38 -2.36 1.97 -6.43
CA PHE A 38 -1.75 2.20 -7.75
C PHE A 38 -2.82 2.67 -8.73
N ASP A 39 -2.39 3.38 -9.77
CA ASP A 39 -3.25 3.67 -10.91
C ASP A 39 -3.54 2.37 -11.70
N LYS A 40 -4.66 2.36 -12.43
CA LYS A 40 -5.06 1.21 -13.27
C LYS A 40 -3.99 0.84 -14.30
N GLU A 41 -3.28 1.81 -14.87
CA GLU A 41 -2.23 1.53 -15.84
C GLU A 41 -1.00 0.89 -15.19
N ASP A 42 -0.69 1.22 -13.94
CA ASP A 42 0.42 0.58 -13.22
C ASP A 42 0.09 -0.85 -12.81
N PHE A 43 -1.16 -1.15 -12.45
CA PHE A 43 -1.62 -2.54 -12.26
C PHE A 43 -1.42 -3.40 -13.51
N LYS A 44 -1.72 -2.86 -14.70
CA LYS A 44 -1.49 -3.56 -15.96
C LYS A 44 0.00 -3.82 -16.21
N LYS A 45 0.87 -2.85 -15.94
CA LYS A 45 2.33 -3.00 -16.13
C LYS A 45 2.94 -3.98 -15.12
N LEU A 46 2.46 -3.97 -13.87
CA LEU A 46 2.86 -4.92 -12.83
C LEU A 46 2.33 -6.34 -13.09
N ASP A 47 1.30 -6.45 -13.94
CA ASP A 47 0.57 -7.68 -14.21
C ASP A 47 0.02 -8.30 -12.92
N CYS A 48 -0.70 -7.49 -12.13
CA CYS A 48 -1.27 -7.92 -10.86
C CYS A 48 -2.72 -7.47 -10.68
N LEU A 49 -3.43 -8.16 -9.77
CA LEU A 49 -4.82 -7.89 -9.42
C LEU A 49 -4.92 -7.23 -8.05
N VAL A 50 -6.05 -6.58 -7.77
CA VAL A 50 -6.35 -6.03 -6.45
C VAL A 50 -6.27 -7.13 -5.38
N GLY A 51 -5.52 -6.87 -4.31
CA GLY A 51 -5.28 -7.83 -3.23
C GLY A 51 -4.02 -8.69 -3.41
N THR A 52 -3.34 -8.60 -4.56
CA THR A 52 -2.02 -9.24 -4.74
C THR A 52 -1.00 -8.57 -3.82
N PRO A 53 -0.27 -9.32 -2.98
CA PRO A 53 0.81 -8.75 -2.18
C PRO A 53 1.91 -8.17 -3.08
N VAL A 54 2.40 -6.98 -2.73
CA VAL A 54 3.48 -6.30 -3.44
C VAL A 54 4.64 -6.00 -2.49
N LYS A 55 5.85 -5.91 -3.04
CA LYS A 55 7.05 -5.49 -2.32
C LYS A 55 7.48 -4.12 -2.84
N VAL A 56 7.66 -3.17 -1.93
CA VAL A 56 8.16 -1.82 -2.25
C VAL A 56 9.60 -1.76 -1.79
N LYS A 57 10.53 -1.29 -2.63
CA LYS A 57 11.94 -1.18 -2.29
C LYS A 57 12.44 0.22 -2.61
N THR A 58 13.21 0.78 -1.69
CA THR A 58 13.89 2.08 -1.79
C THR A 58 15.34 1.93 -1.35
N ASP A 59 16.15 2.97 -1.52
CA ASP A 59 17.54 3.00 -1.01
C ASP A 59 17.61 2.96 0.53
N HIS A 60 16.49 3.22 1.22
CA HIS A 60 16.39 3.23 2.68
C HIS A 60 15.80 1.94 3.27
N GLY A 61 15.35 0.99 2.44
CA GLY A 61 14.75 -0.26 2.90
C GLY A 61 13.64 -0.79 2.00
N GLU A 62 13.05 -1.91 2.43
CA GLU A 62 11.96 -2.64 1.77
C GLU A 62 10.93 -3.17 2.78
#